data_AF-T0GGA9-F1
#
_entry.id   AF-T0GGA9-F1
#
_cell.length_a   1.000
_cell.length_b   1.000
_cell.length_c   1.000
_cell.angle_alpha   90.00
_cell.angle_beta   90.00
_cell.angle_gamma   90.00
#
_symmetry.space_group_name_H-M   'P 1'
#
loop_
_entity.id
_entity.type
_entity.pdbx_description
1 polymer ?
#
loop_
_entity_poly.entity_id
_entity_poly.type
_entity_poly.pdbx_seq_one_letter_code
_entity_poly.pdbx_strand_id
1 'polypeptide(L)'
;MDSEKSFILKEFRTLPGVGKVIAEDLWNLGLRSKQELSMKNPDLLYEELCKLQGVRVDRCMLYVFRCAVYVSATELPEPEKMKWWSWKD
;
A
#
# COMPACT_ATOMS: atom_id res chain seq x y z
N MET A 1 12.42 17.16 -8.54
CA MET A 1 12.36 15.80 -7.95
C MET A 1 11.48 15.77 -6.70
N ASP A 2 11.59 16.74 -5.77
CA ASP A 2 10.73 16.76 -4.57
C ASP A 2 9.22 16.94 -4.84
N SER A 3 8.86 17.64 -5.91
CA SER A 3 7.46 17.85 -6.30
C SER A 3 6.76 16.55 -6.69
N GLU A 4 7.44 15.67 -7.43
CA GLU A 4 6.91 14.39 -7.90
C GLU A 4 6.72 13.40 -6.75
N LYS A 5 7.75 13.26 -5.88
CA LYS A 5 7.63 12.45 -4.67
C LYS A 5 6.45 12.90 -3.82
N SER A 6 6.31 14.20 -3.57
CA SER A 6 5.21 14.75 -2.78
C SER A 6 3.83 14.44 -3.39
N PHE A 7 3.70 14.50 -4.73
CA PHE A 7 2.47 14.14 -5.42
C PHE A 7 2.13 12.65 -5.24
N ILE A 8 3.09 11.77 -5.47
CA ILE A 8 2.90 10.31 -5.35
C ILE A 8 2.56 9.91 -3.91
N LEU A 9 3.24 10.50 -2.93
CA LEU A 9 2.91 10.27 -1.52
C LEU A 9 1.50 10.74 -1.16
N LYS A 10 1.04 11.85 -1.73
CA LYS A 10 -0.36 12.31 -1.55
C LYS A 10 -1.34 11.36 -2.21
N GLU A 11 -1.01 10.84 -3.40
CA GLU A 11 -1.83 9.86 -4.09
C GLU A 11 -1.97 8.57 -3.26
N PHE A 12 -0.88 8.00 -2.74
CA PHE A 12 -0.93 6.81 -1.91
C PHE A 12 -1.77 7.01 -0.64
N ARG A 13 -1.73 8.21 -0.04
CA ARG A 13 -2.54 8.54 1.15
C ARG A 13 -4.06 8.58 0.88
N THR A 14 -4.48 8.50 -0.38
CA THR A 14 -5.91 8.31 -0.72
C THR A 14 -6.38 6.87 -0.49
N LEU A 15 -5.46 5.92 -0.34
CA LEU A 15 -5.78 4.52 -0.14
C LEU A 15 -6.16 4.24 1.32
N PRO A 16 -7.13 3.34 1.57
CA PRO A 16 -7.53 3.05 2.94
C PRO A 16 -6.41 2.41 3.76
N GLY A 17 -6.24 2.88 5.00
CA GLY A 17 -5.19 2.41 5.88
C GLY A 17 -3.78 2.93 5.54
N VAL A 18 -3.61 3.72 4.48
CA VAL A 18 -2.30 4.26 4.06
C VAL A 18 -2.08 5.66 4.64
N GLY A 19 -1.32 5.71 5.74
CA GLY A 19 -0.86 6.96 6.36
C GLY A 19 0.44 7.51 5.75
N LYS A 20 1.01 8.55 6.38
CA LYS A 20 2.28 9.16 5.93
C LYS A 20 3.43 8.16 5.85
N VAL A 21 3.58 7.32 6.89
CA VAL A 21 4.66 6.31 6.99
C VAL A 21 4.50 5.26 5.89
N ILE A 22 3.30 4.72 5.73
CA ILE A 22 3.03 3.67 4.75
C ILE A 22 3.19 4.19 3.31
N ALA A 23 2.82 5.45 3.05
CA ALA A 23 3.08 6.06 1.75
C ALA A 23 4.58 6.18 1.46
N GLU A 24 5.41 6.49 2.46
CA GLU A 24 6.87 6.47 2.32
C GLU A 24 7.39 5.04 2.13
N ASP A 25 6.83 4.05 2.82
CA ASP A 25 7.19 2.65 2.61
C ASP A 25 6.91 2.21 1.16
N LEU A 26 5.73 2.52 0.61
CA LEU A 26 5.40 2.26 -0.80
C LEU A 26 6.38 2.95 -1.76
N TRP A 27 6.75 4.20 -1.48
CA TRP A 27 7.77 4.91 -2.26
C TRP A 27 9.14 4.22 -2.18
N ASN A 28 9.57 3.81 -0.99
CA ASN A 28 10.86 3.16 -0.76
C ASN A 28 10.90 1.75 -1.37
N LEU A 29 9.76 1.07 -1.48
CA LEU A 29 9.57 -0.17 -2.24
C LEU A 29 9.63 0.05 -3.78
N GLY A 30 9.80 1.29 -4.24
CA GLY A 30 9.96 1.63 -5.65
C GLY A 30 8.67 1.93 -6.40
N LEU A 31 7.51 1.96 -5.73
CA LEU A 31 6.24 2.26 -6.37
C LEU A 31 6.10 3.76 -6.66
N ARG A 32 5.56 4.09 -7.84
CA ARG A 32 5.39 5.47 -8.30
C ARG A 32 3.95 5.82 -8.68
N SER A 33 3.00 4.89 -8.61
CA SER A 33 1.58 5.17 -8.84
C SER A 33 0.65 4.09 -8.25
N LYS A 34 -0.64 4.41 -8.12
CA LYS A 34 -1.67 3.40 -7.81
C LYS A 34 -1.79 2.33 -8.90
N GLN A 35 -1.56 2.69 -10.16
CA GLN A 35 -1.57 1.75 -11.28
C GLN A 35 -0.47 0.69 -11.14
N GLU A 36 0.72 1.07 -10.69
CA GLU A 36 1.78 0.09 -10.42
C GLU A 36 1.41 -0.80 -9.24
N LEU A 37 0.85 -0.21 -8.18
CA LEU A 37 0.42 -0.93 -6.99
C LEU A 37 -0.67 -1.96 -7.30
N SER A 38 -1.62 -1.65 -8.20
CA SER A 38 -2.72 -2.55 -8.56
C SER A 38 -2.26 -3.87 -9.18
N MET A 39 -1.06 -3.90 -9.76
CA MET A 39 -0.47 -5.07 -10.39
C MET A 39 0.45 -5.87 -9.45
N LYS A 40 0.64 -5.44 -8.20
CA LYS A 40 1.53 -6.10 -7.24
C LYS A 40 0.83 -7.20 -6.47
N ASN A 41 1.61 -8.20 -6.06
CA ASN A 41 1.19 -9.18 -5.06
C ASN A 41 1.43 -8.60 -3.65
N PRO A 42 0.40 -8.48 -2.80
CA PRO A 42 0.53 -7.87 -1.47
C PRO A 42 1.40 -8.69 -0.51
N ASP A 43 1.44 -10.02 -0.64
CA ASP A 43 2.30 -10.87 0.19
C ASP A 43 3.78 -10.64 -0.16
N LEU A 44 4.11 -10.50 -1.45
CA LEU A 44 5.46 -10.14 -1.89
C LEU A 44 5.87 -8.73 -1.43
N LEU A 45 4.97 -7.74 -1.54
CA LEU A 45 5.23 -6.39 -1.04
C LEU A 45 5.53 -6.37 0.46
N TYR A 46 4.80 -7.17 1.24
CA TYR A 46 5.05 -7.29 2.68
C TYR A 46 6.40 -7.95 2.99
N GLU A 47 6.80 -8.98 2.23
CA GLU A 47 8.12 -9.57 2.35
C GLU A 47 9.24 -8.59 1.99
N GLU A 48 9.08 -7.83 0.90
CA GLU A 48 10.00 -6.77 0.50
C GLU A 48 10.10 -5.68 1.56
N LEU A 49 8.99 -5.28 2.19
CA LEU A 49 8.99 -4.33 3.29
C LEU A 49 9.77 -4.86 4.49
N CYS A 50 9.54 -6.12 4.89
CA CYS A 50 10.28 -6.73 5.99
C CYS A 50 11.78 -6.78 5.70
N LYS A 51 12.17 -7.09 4.45
CA LYS A 51 13.57 -7.08 4.02
C LYS A 51 14.16 -5.66 4.07
N LEU A 52 13.43 -4.67 3.60
CA LEU A 52 13.84 -3.26 3.59
C LEU A 52 14.03 -2.72 5.02
N GLN A 53 13.11 -3.04 5.94
CA GLN A 53 13.16 -2.61 7.34
C GLN A 53 14.14 -3.44 8.19
N GLY A 54 14.63 -4.57 7.66
CA GLY A 54 15.53 -5.50 8.37
C GLY A 54 14.86 -6.25 9.53
N VAL A 55 13.55 -6.13 9.70
CA VAL A 55 12.76 -6.72 10.79
C VAL A 55 11.42 -7.24 10.26
N ARG A 56 10.83 -8.19 10.99
CA ARG A 56 9.46 -8.62 10.70
C ARG A 56 8.49 -7.53 11.16
N VAL A 57 7.92 -6.81 10.21
CA VAL A 57 6.85 -5.83 10.47
C VAL A 57 5.59 -6.57 10.92
N ASP A 58 4.76 -5.93 11.73
CA ASP A 58 3.48 -6.51 12.18
C ASP A 58 2.62 -6.96 10.99
N ARG A 59 1.92 -8.10 11.16
CA ARG A 59 1.10 -8.69 10.10
C ARG A 59 -0.06 -7.79 9.67
N CYS A 60 -0.50 -6.85 10.50
CA CYS A 60 -1.52 -5.86 10.10
C CYS A 60 -1.12 -5.08 8.85
N MET A 61 0.18 -4.93 8.58
CA MET A 61 0.69 -4.25 7.39
C MET A 61 0.36 -5.01 6.09
N LEU A 62 0.34 -6.34 6.13
CA LEU A 62 -0.11 -7.17 5.01
C LEU A 62 -1.58 -6.87 4.66
N TYR A 63 -2.43 -6.67 5.66
CA TYR A 63 -3.84 -6.38 5.46
C TYR A 63 -4.05 -5.02 4.80
N VAL A 64 -3.23 -4.04 5.20
CA VAL A 64 -3.19 -2.73 4.51
C VAL A 64 -2.77 -2.90 3.06
N PHE A 65 -1.73 -3.67 2.76
CA PHE A 65 -1.30 -3.90 1.37
C PHE A 65 -2.36 -4.62 0.53
N ARG A 66 -3.02 -5.65 1.07
CA ARG A 66 -4.14 -6.33 0.39
C ARG A 66 -5.27 -5.36 0.04
N CYS A 67 -5.67 -4.52 1.00
CA CYS A 67 -6.67 -3.48 0.79
C CYS A 67 -6.23 -2.45 -0.25
N ALA A 68 -4.98 -1.99 -0.16
CA ALA A 68 -4.42 -0.97 -1.03
C ALA A 68 -4.30 -1.45 -2.49
N VAL A 69 -3.88 -2.70 -2.70
CA VAL A 69 -3.85 -3.35 -4.02
C VAL A 69 -5.27 -3.50 -4.57
N TYR A 70 -6.21 -4.03 -3.78
CA TYR A 70 -7.60 -4.21 -4.21
C TYR A 70 -8.26 -2.90 -4.64
N VAL A 71 -8.16 -1.85 -3.82
CA VAL A 71 -8.72 -0.53 -4.13
C VAL A 71 -8.05 0.10 -5.34
N SER A 72 -6.75 -0.14 -5.53
CA SER A 72 -6.04 0.36 -6.71
C SER A 72 -6.39 -0.40 -7.99
N ALA A 73 -6.78 -1.67 -7.89
CA ALA A 73 -7.15 -2.54 -9.01
C ALA A 73 -8.64 -2.49 -9.38
N THR A 74 -9.47 -1.89 -8.53
CA THR A 74 -10.93 -1.90 -8.70
C THR A 74 -11.44 -0.48 -8.91
N GLU A 75 -12.13 -0.23 -10.02
CA GLU A 75 -12.68 1.10 -10.35
C GLU A 75 -13.76 1.55 -9.35
N LEU A 76 -14.62 0.62 -8.93
CA LEU A 76 -15.69 0.84 -7.94
C LEU A 76 -15.57 -0.20 -6.81
N PRO A 77 -14.65 -0.01 -5.85
CA PRO A 77 -14.45 -0.95 -4.75
C PRO A 77 -15.64 -0.94 -3.80
N GLU A 78 -15.99 -2.12 -3.29
CA GLU A 78 -17.07 -2.27 -2.31
C GLU A 78 -16.70 -1.55 -1.00
N PRO A 79 -17.55 -0.66 -0.44
CA PRO A 79 -17.22 0.12 0.75
C PRO A 79 -16.78 -0.72 1.95
N GLU A 80 -17.33 -1.93 2.11
CA GLU A 80 -16.96 -2.86 3.18
C GLU A 80 -15.56 -3.45 3.00
N LYS A 81 -15.09 -3.61 1.75
CA LYS A 81 -13.74 -4.08 1.42
C LYS A 81 -12.70 -2.94 1.42
N MET A 82 -13.15 -1.68 1.47
CA MET A 82 -12.25 -0.54 1.69
C MET A 82 -11.80 -0.43 3.15
N LYS A 83 -12.40 -1.19 4.07
CA LYS A 83 -11.93 -1.29 5.44
C LYS A 83 -10.74 -2.25 5.48
N TRP A 84 -9.53 -1.76 5.77
CA TRP A 84 -8.32 -2.58 5.73
C TRP A 84 -8.39 -3.81 6.66
N TRP A 85 -9.13 -3.73 7.77
CA TRP A 85 -9.33 -4.85 8.69
C TRP A 85 -10.18 -5.99 8.12
N SER A 86 -10.88 -5.77 7.01
CA SER A 86 -11.59 -6.82 6.26
C SER A 86 -10.64 -7.80 5.57
N TRP A 87 -9.34 -7.53 5.55
CA TRP A 87 -8.31 -8.33 4.85
C TRP A 87 -7.43 -9.17 5.78
N LYS A 88 -7.89 -9.37 7.02
CA LYS A 88 -7.14 -10.02 8.10
C LYS A 88 -6.98 -11.55 7.96
N ASP A 89 -7.85 -12.17 7.15
CA ASP A 89 -7.96 -13.62 7.00
C ASP A 89 -6.75 -14.25 6.28
#